data_AF-A0A3D3BST7-F1
#
_entry.id   AF-A0A3D3BST7-F1
#
_cell.length_a   1.000
_cell.length_b   1.000
_cell.length_c   1.000
_cell.angle_alpha   90.00
_cell.angle_beta   90.00
_cell.angle_gamma   90.00
#
_symmetry.space_group_name_H-M   'P 1'
#
loop_
_entity.id
_entity.type
_entity.pdbx_description
1 polymer ?
#
loop_
_entity_poly.entity_id
_entity_poly.type
_entity_poly.pdbx_seq_one_letter_code
_entity_poly.pdbx_strand_id
1 'polypeptide(L)'
;MAVLAITMLWVAPFVGAVLFAVAVATVPPWGRTLAERAIVSTIVVMGATALLFPRAGSTPVNDISVRVFLTIVMVVLVVMNLLPTARRVPFPRPRLVDGLLFVFVVTLWLLLVTPFIGGTDADVISGLYFAGWDNHGHYTTFANTYMSESTTWPTTDGSVAWNQWYPSLHSTLWALGTFLFSGAGLNRVGLLTPYVQWSAVTFVMSIGALAWVATDIAERWVRRVARRRAMWASVVAFGVFAAWVFLGSPQFLFNAGFTNFVMGVALMGTASYLAVRSPKGARTLGWFIVPLAAVATIGLWTPLVLGLVPAGVIAAVAMIRHRVALGVIWLVATVGIVLFISIGQLGDVLSAGGQEDAADFARDIGEVAVGMAPFNVTAAIVAPIVAVAVAVLVSVPWTARWGLAGPSVATATVALVFVPGAVAAGVWWLDSYYVQKALNASLLVTAPIIAAAVGVGLILALRWMSSRQAVAVTIVVGLVGLSTLGLAGTRQVEPLRGLPQFPGFEAIGQRYEGRQAEWLGELIVAGADATEGLPEFAPVLWEGPGTLSNLWTGSIHGTLSSTQQVFYLSLPQPPEGEDAAAWAKEALSAFPRLRIAFVPPTEESAEFLRLRFGSADPRRVVVVTD
;
A
#
# COMPACT_ATOMS: atom_id res chain seq x y z
N MET A 1 7.19 13.25 -29.06
CA MET A 1 7.19 12.87 -27.63
C MET A 1 6.74 11.44 -27.44
N ALA A 2 5.48 11.07 -27.71
CA ALA A 2 5.01 9.69 -27.51
C ALA A 2 5.80 8.64 -28.33
N VAL A 3 6.08 8.91 -29.61
CA VAL A 3 6.93 8.05 -30.44
C VAL A 3 8.34 7.92 -29.83
N LEU A 4 8.95 9.01 -29.40
CA LEU A 4 10.25 9.01 -28.74
C LEU A 4 10.22 8.19 -27.43
N ALA A 5 9.19 8.33 -26.60
CA ALA A 5 9.02 7.54 -25.38
C ALA A 5 8.91 6.05 -25.70
N ILE A 6 8.11 5.68 -26.70
CA ILE A 6 8.00 4.29 -27.19
C ILE A 6 9.35 3.78 -27.67
N THR A 7 10.04 4.51 -28.56
CA THR A 7 11.36 4.09 -29.05
C THR A 7 12.34 3.90 -27.91
N MET A 8 12.37 4.83 -26.94
CA MET A 8 13.26 4.73 -25.78
C MET A 8 12.87 3.58 -24.84
N LEU A 9 11.60 3.20 -24.71
CA LEU A 9 11.22 2.02 -23.92
C LEU A 9 11.88 0.73 -24.43
N TRP A 10 12.16 0.65 -25.73
CA TRP A 10 12.78 -0.53 -26.34
C TRP A 10 14.31 -0.43 -26.42
N VAL A 11 14.85 0.77 -26.64
CA VAL A 11 16.30 0.98 -26.83
C VAL A 11 17.04 1.33 -25.53
N ALA A 12 16.41 2.11 -24.66
CA ALA A 12 16.95 2.56 -23.37
C ALA A 12 15.83 2.57 -22.32
N PRO A 13 15.39 1.40 -21.82
CA PRO A 13 14.15 1.24 -21.06
C PRO A 13 13.97 2.23 -19.91
N PHE A 14 15.04 2.52 -19.16
CA PHE A 14 15.07 3.55 -18.12
C PHE A 14 14.64 4.93 -18.63
N VAL A 15 15.25 5.41 -19.72
CA VAL A 15 14.91 6.68 -20.36
C VAL A 15 13.48 6.64 -20.88
N GLY A 16 13.07 5.51 -21.47
CA GLY A 16 11.70 5.26 -21.90
C GLY A 16 10.67 5.40 -20.78
N ALA A 17 10.95 4.82 -19.60
CA ALA A 17 10.09 4.88 -18.42
C ALA A 17 9.95 6.31 -17.88
N VAL A 18 11.05 7.08 -17.83
CA VAL A 18 11.02 8.50 -17.45
C VAL A 18 10.18 9.31 -18.45
N LEU A 19 10.38 9.10 -19.75
CA LEU A 19 9.58 9.77 -20.78
C LEU A 19 8.11 9.35 -20.72
N PHE A 20 7.82 8.09 -20.41
CA PHE A 20 6.45 7.60 -20.17
C PHE A 20 5.81 8.35 -18.99
N ALA A 21 6.51 8.49 -17.86
CA ALA A 21 6.03 9.23 -16.69
C ALA A 21 5.70 10.70 -17.03
N VAL A 22 6.54 11.34 -17.85
CA VAL A 22 6.24 12.70 -18.37
C VAL A 22 5.02 12.68 -19.30
N ALA A 23 4.89 11.66 -20.14
CA ALA A 23 3.81 11.54 -21.11
C ALA A 23 2.45 11.42 -20.41
N VAL A 24 2.35 10.57 -19.39
CA VAL A 24 1.09 10.39 -18.64
C VAL A 24 0.65 11.65 -17.89
N ALA A 25 1.55 12.61 -17.62
CA ALA A 25 1.19 13.91 -17.05
C ALA A 25 0.84 14.98 -18.10
N THR A 26 1.30 14.82 -19.36
CA THR A 26 1.28 15.89 -20.37
C THR A 26 0.41 15.60 -21.58
N VAL A 27 0.28 14.33 -21.97
CA VAL A 27 -0.43 13.88 -23.18
C VAL A 27 -1.93 13.69 -22.96
N PRO A 28 -2.43 13.05 -21.89
CA PRO A 28 -3.83 12.64 -21.85
C PRO A 28 -4.84 13.78 -21.95
N PRO A 29 -6.02 13.53 -22.54
CA PRO A 29 -7.05 14.55 -22.74
C PRO A 29 -7.96 14.75 -21.53
N TRP A 30 -7.47 14.49 -20.32
CA TRP A 30 -8.18 14.71 -19.07
C TRP A 30 -7.40 15.68 -18.18
N GLY A 31 -7.95 15.98 -17.00
CA GLY A 31 -7.27 16.78 -15.99
C GLY A 31 -7.24 18.29 -16.27
N ARG A 32 -7.37 19.09 -15.21
CA ARG A 32 -7.27 20.57 -15.27
C ARG A 32 -5.90 21.12 -14.90
N THR A 33 -5.05 20.31 -14.27
CA THR A 33 -3.67 20.63 -13.86
C THR A 33 -2.76 19.47 -14.20
N LEU A 34 -1.44 19.67 -14.12
CA LEU A 34 -0.47 18.60 -14.33
C LEU A 34 -0.62 17.50 -13.27
N ALA A 35 -0.78 17.86 -12.00
CA ALA A 35 -1.03 16.87 -10.93
C ALA A 35 -2.31 16.06 -11.16
N GLU A 36 -3.42 16.73 -11.53
CA GLU A 36 -4.69 16.03 -11.81
C GLU A 36 -4.56 15.06 -12.99
N ARG A 37 -3.79 15.43 -14.02
CA ARG A 37 -3.49 14.55 -15.16
C ARG A 37 -2.71 13.32 -14.72
N ALA A 38 -1.61 13.51 -13.99
CA ALA A 38 -0.78 12.43 -13.50
C ALA A 38 -1.58 11.45 -12.63
N ILE A 39 -2.42 11.96 -11.73
CA ILE A 39 -3.26 11.14 -10.85
C ILE A 39 -4.28 10.32 -11.66
N VAL A 40 -5.05 10.95 -12.55
CA VAL A 40 -6.04 10.21 -13.38
C VAL A 40 -5.35 9.15 -14.23
N SER A 41 -4.20 9.47 -14.82
CA SER A 41 -3.44 8.51 -15.62
C SER A 41 -2.91 7.36 -14.78
N THR A 42 -2.45 7.62 -13.56
CA THR A 42 -1.99 6.58 -12.63
C THR A 42 -3.12 5.62 -12.27
N ILE A 43 -4.34 6.13 -12.00
CA ILE A 43 -5.54 5.30 -11.78
C ILE A 43 -5.82 4.40 -12.99
N VAL A 44 -5.71 4.96 -14.20
CA VAL A 44 -5.92 4.20 -15.44
C VAL A 44 -4.87 3.11 -15.62
N VAL A 45 -3.59 3.42 -15.42
CA VAL A 45 -2.48 2.46 -15.53
C VAL A 45 -2.62 1.36 -14.48
N MET A 46 -2.95 1.69 -13.24
CA MET A 46 -3.19 0.71 -12.18
C MET A 46 -4.38 -0.20 -12.50
N GLY A 47 -5.51 0.37 -12.94
CA GLY A 47 -6.68 -0.42 -13.34
C GLY A 47 -6.39 -1.34 -14.54
N ALA A 48 -5.65 -0.84 -15.53
CA ALA A 48 -5.23 -1.65 -16.67
C ALA A 48 -4.26 -2.76 -16.26
N THR A 49 -3.33 -2.48 -15.34
CA THR A 49 -2.41 -3.49 -14.79
C THR A 49 -3.19 -4.59 -14.08
N ALA A 50 -4.13 -4.22 -13.22
CA ALA A 50 -4.97 -5.19 -12.50
C ALA A 50 -5.85 -6.06 -13.43
N LEU A 51 -6.23 -5.54 -14.60
CA LEU A 51 -6.96 -6.30 -15.62
C LEU A 51 -6.07 -7.23 -16.46
N LEU A 52 -4.88 -6.77 -16.83
CA LEU A 52 -3.98 -7.51 -17.72
C LEU A 52 -3.12 -8.54 -16.97
N PHE A 53 -2.80 -8.25 -15.72
CA PHE A 53 -2.04 -9.11 -14.82
C PHE A 53 -2.90 -9.42 -13.59
N PRO A 54 -4.07 -10.07 -13.77
CA PRO A 54 -4.93 -10.40 -12.64
C PRO A 54 -4.22 -11.38 -11.71
N ARG A 55 -4.68 -11.47 -10.46
CA ARG A 55 -4.22 -12.49 -9.53
C ARG A 55 -4.42 -13.88 -10.14
N ALA A 56 -3.44 -14.75 -9.91
CA ALA A 56 -3.40 -16.09 -10.50
C ALA A 56 -3.56 -16.09 -12.04
N GLY A 57 -3.18 -14.99 -12.70
CA GLY A 57 -3.23 -14.84 -14.14
C GLY A 57 -2.06 -15.53 -14.84
N SER A 58 -2.27 -15.90 -16.10
CA SER A 58 -1.26 -16.51 -16.97
C SER A 58 -0.40 -15.52 -17.74
N THR A 59 -0.69 -14.21 -17.64
CA THR A 59 0.09 -13.17 -18.31
C THR A 59 1.47 -13.07 -17.67
N PRO A 60 2.57 -13.28 -18.43
CA PRO A 60 3.92 -13.20 -17.88
C PRO A 60 4.25 -11.80 -17.36
N VAL A 61 4.92 -11.71 -16.22
CA VAL A 61 5.40 -10.47 -15.60
C VAL A 61 6.91 -10.38 -15.85
N ASN A 62 7.31 -9.79 -16.98
CA ASN A 62 8.72 -9.71 -17.38
C ASN A 62 9.02 -8.47 -18.22
N ASP A 63 10.26 -8.37 -18.71
CA ASP A 63 10.77 -7.22 -19.44
C ASP A 63 10.04 -6.98 -20.77
N ILE A 64 9.64 -8.03 -21.47
CA ILE A 64 8.86 -7.93 -22.71
C ILE A 64 7.44 -7.45 -22.38
N SER A 65 6.76 -8.08 -21.42
CA SER A 65 5.36 -7.77 -21.14
C SER A 65 5.19 -6.33 -20.65
N VAL A 66 6.11 -5.82 -19.82
CA VAL A 66 6.07 -4.42 -19.37
C VAL A 66 6.28 -3.43 -20.53
N ARG A 67 7.24 -3.67 -21.44
CA ARG A 67 7.49 -2.78 -22.58
C ARG A 67 6.33 -2.76 -23.56
N VAL A 68 5.74 -3.93 -23.84
CA VAL A 68 4.54 -4.06 -24.66
C VAL A 68 3.37 -3.32 -24.01
N PHE A 69 3.13 -3.54 -22.72
CA PHE A 69 2.07 -2.87 -21.97
C PHE A 69 2.20 -1.35 -22.02
N LEU A 70 3.37 -0.80 -21.68
CA LEU A 70 3.59 0.65 -21.71
C LEU A 70 3.49 1.22 -23.13
N THR A 71 3.93 0.46 -24.14
CA THR A 71 3.75 0.84 -25.56
C THR A 71 2.27 0.95 -25.91
N ILE A 72 1.44 -0.05 -25.53
CA ILE A 72 -0.01 -0.03 -25.76
C ILE A 72 -0.64 1.16 -25.06
N VAL A 73 -0.31 1.41 -23.78
CA VAL A 73 -0.82 2.58 -23.04
C VAL A 73 -0.48 3.88 -23.77
N MET A 74 0.76 4.03 -24.24
CA MET A 74 1.18 5.22 -24.99
C MET A 74 0.43 5.38 -26.31
N VAL A 75 0.24 4.30 -27.06
CA VAL A 75 -0.54 4.31 -28.32
C VAL A 75 -1.98 4.72 -28.03
N VAL A 76 -2.61 4.14 -27.01
CA VAL A 76 -3.98 4.50 -26.60
C VAL A 76 -4.06 5.99 -26.23
N LEU A 77 -3.12 6.50 -25.43
CA LEU A 77 -3.08 7.93 -25.07
C LEU A 77 -2.96 8.84 -26.29
N VAL A 78 -2.17 8.46 -27.29
CA VAL A 78 -2.06 9.21 -28.56
C VAL A 78 -3.36 9.15 -29.36
N VAL A 79 -3.94 7.95 -29.53
CA VAL A 79 -5.19 7.76 -30.27
C VAL A 79 -6.34 8.54 -29.63
N MET A 80 -6.42 8.55 -28.29
CA MET A 80 -7.42 9.36 -27.58
C MET A 80 -7.29 10.85 -27.88
N ASN A 81 -6.08 11.37 -28.11
CA ASN A 81 -5.87 12.76 -28.52
C ASN A 81 -6.25 13.06 -29.97
N LEU A 82 -6.48 12.04 -30.81
CA LEU A 82 -7.00 12.23 -32.15
C LEU A 82 -8.50 12.53 -32.15
N LEU A 83 -9.22 12.23 -31.05
CA LEU A 83 -10.64 12.54 -30.92
C LEU A 83 -10.87 14.07 -30.95
N PRO A 84 -11.81 14.58 -31.76
CA PRO A 84 -12.06 16.02 -31.89
C PRO A 84 -12.40 16.72 -30.57
N THR A 85 -13.04 16.01 -29.65
CA THR A 85 -13.39 16.48 -28.29
C THR A 85 -12.17 16.55 -27.38
N ALA A 86 -11.19 15.65 -27.56
CA ALA A 86 -9.94 15.61 -26.80
C ALA A 86 -8.98 16.73 -27.21
N ARG A 87 -8.89 17.04 -28.51
CA ARG A 87 -8.06 18.15 -29.05
C ARG A 87 -8.41 19.52 -28.49
N ARG A 88 -9.62 19.69 -27.97
CA ARG A 88 -10.10 20.95 -27.37
C ARG A 88 -9.68 21.12 -25.91
N VAL A 89 -9.02 20.14 -25.30
CA VAL A 89 -8.53 20.23 -23.92
C VAL A 89 -7.19 20.96 -23.92
N PRO A 90 -7.12 22.20 -23.38
CA PRO A 90 -5.89 22.98 -23.41
C PRO A 90 -4.81 22.34 -22.53
N PHE A 91 -3.55 22.51 -22.92
CA PHE A 91 -2.43 22.13 -22.08
C PHE A 91 -2.42 22.98 -20.79
N PRO A 92 -2.39 22.36 -19.60
CA PRO A 92 -2.43 23.11 -18.35
C PRO A 92 -1.12 23.87 -18.12
N ARG A 93 -1.21 25.11 -17.64
CA ARG A 93 -0.03 25.85 -17.17
C ARG A 93 0.42 25.29 -15.82
N PRO A 94 1.73 25.12 -15.58
CA PRO A 94 2.26 24.76 -14.27
C PRO A 94 1.79 25.74 -13.19
N ARG A 95 1.35 25.23 -12.04
CA ARG A 95 0.94 26.04 -10.89
C ARG A 95 1.93 25.88 -9.74
N LEU A 96 1.93 26.86 -8.83
CA LEU A 96 2.70 26.79 -7.58
C LEU A 96 2.42 25.49 -6.82
N VAL A 97 1.16 25.07 -6.73
CA VAL A 97 0.76 23.83 -6.04
C VAL A 97 1.31 22.59 -6.73
N ASP A 98 1.40 22.56 -8.07
CA ASP A 98 2.01 21.43 -8.78
C ASP A 98 3.50 21.30 -8.39
N GLY A 99 4.21 22.43 -8.27
CA GLY A 99 5.60 22.47 -7.80
C GLY A 99 5.76 22.07 -6.33
N LEU A 100 4.86 22.54 -5.45
CA LEU A 100 4.87 22.16 -4.03
C LEU A 100 4.63 20.66 -3.83
N LEU A 101 3.69 20.07 -4.58
CA LEU A 101 3.43 18.63 -4.56
C LEU A 101 4.65 17.84 -5.04
N PHE A 102 5.30 18.29 -6.12
CA PHE A 102 6.52 17.64 -6.61
C PHE A 102 7.65 17.67 -5.57
N VAL A 103 7.95 18.85 -5.01
CA VAL A 103 8.97 18.99 -3.96
C VAL A 103 8.63 18.13 -2.75
N PHE A 104 7.36 18.10 -2.33
CA PHE A 104 6.92 17.28 -1.21
C PHE A 104 7.12 15.78 -1.45
N VAL A 105 6.71 15.27 -2.63
CA VAL A 105 6.90 13.86 -3.00
C VAL A 105 8.37 13.49 -3.01
N VAL A 106 9.23 14.33 -3.60
CA VAL A 106 10.68 14.08 -3.66
C VAL A 106 11.33 14.13 -2.28
N THR A 107 11.03 15.15 -1.47
CA THR A 107 11.57 15.30 -0.11
C THR A 107 11.13 14.15 0.78
N LEU A 108 9.86 13.76 0.72
CA LEU A 108 9.36 12.62 1.48
C LEU A 108 10.03 11.32 1.01
N TRP A 109 10.19 11.12 -0.30
CA TRP A 109 10.84 9.92 -0.84
C TRP A 109 12.27 9.81 -0.31
N LEU A 110 13.06 10.89 -0.43
CA LEU A 110 14.41 10.96 0.10
C LEU A 110 14.43 10.59 1.59
N LEU A 111 13.53 11.16 2.39
CA LEU A 111 13.44 10.89 3.82
C LEU A 111 13.15 9.42 4.15
N LEU A 112 12.36 8.74 3.33
CA LEU A 112 12.02 7.32 3.51
C LEU A 112 13.16 6.38 3.10
N VAL A 113 13.87 6.71 2.01
CA VAL A 113 14.92 5.82 1.47
C VAL A 113 16.31 6.07 2.05
N THR A 114 16.60 7.28 2.54
CA THR A 114 17.94 7.65 3.06
C THR A 114 18.50 6.67 4.10
N PRO A 115 17.71 6.13 5.06
CA PRO A 115 18.22 5.14 6.00
C PRO A 115 18.84 3.91 5.33
N PHE A 116 18.41 3.54 4.12
CA PHE A 116 18.83 2.35 3.40
C PHE A 116 19.92 2.63 2.34
N ILE A 117 20.31 3.89 2.13
CA ILE A 117 21.35 4.23 1.15
C ILE A 117 22.74 3.90 1.70
N GLY A 118 23.55 3.24 0.88
CA GLY A 118 24.97 2.94 1.17
C GLY A 118 25.18 1.92 2.29
N GLY A 119 24.17 1.13 2.64
CA GLY A 119 24.28 0.01 3.57
C GLY A 119 24.53 -1.32 2.87
N THR A 120 24.91 -2.34 3.64
CA THR A 120 24.98 -3.74 3.21
C THR A 120 23.58 -4.33 3.05
N ASP A 121 23.44 -5.51 2.46
CA ASP A 121 22.14 -6.19 2.40
C ASP A 121 21.62 -6.56 3.82
N ALA A 122 22.53 -6.86 4.75
CA ALA A 122 22.25 -7.05 6.16
C ALA A 122 21.67 -5.79 6.82
N ASP A 123 22.25 -4.60 6.56
CA ASP A 123 21.72 -3.30 7.02
C ASP A 123 20.27 -3.11 6.57
N VAL A 124 19.97 -3.45 5.31
CA VAL A 124 18.64 -3.27 4.73
C VAL A 124 17.64 -4.23 5.36
N ILE A 125 17.97 -5.51 5.48
CA ILE A 125 17.10 -6.50 6.14
C ILE A 125 16.84 -6.10 7.58
N SER A 126 17.87 -5.71 8.33
CA SER A 126 17.72 -5.32 9.73
C SER A 126 16.83 -4.07 9.86
N GLY A 127 17.06 -3.05 9.02
CA GLY A 127 16.20 -1.87 8.96
C GLY A 127 14.73 -2.20 8.65
N LEU A 128 14.47 -3.12 7.72
CA LEU A 128 13.12 -3.57 7.37
C LEU A 128 12.47 -4.42 8.47
N TYR A 129 13.25 -5.28 9.13
CA TYR A 129 12.82 -6.10 10.25
C TYR A 129 12.28 -5.24 11.40
N PHE A 130 13.08 -4.26 11.84
CA PHE A 130 12.72 -3.39 12.94
C PHE A 130 11.69 -2.31 12.57
N ALA A 131 11.62 -1.91 11.30
CA ALA A 131 10.57 -1.02 10.83
C ALA A 131 9.18 -1.68 10.93
N GLY A 132 9.06 -2.99 10.70
CA GLY A 132 7.85 -3.72 11.05
C GLY A 132 7.69 -5.07 10.38
N TRP A 133 6.85 -5.88 11.00
CA TRP A 133 6.69 -7.30 10.69
C TRP A 133 6.12 -7.58 9.29
N ASP A 134 5.25 -6.71 8.73
CA ASP A 134 4.60 -6.95 7.43
C ASP A 134 5.56 -6.75 6.24
N ASN A 135 6.73 -6.13 6.47
CA ASN A 135 7.74 -5.95 5.42
C ASN A 135 8.19 -7.28 4.84
N HIS A 136 8.33 -8.29 5.70
CA HIS A 136 8.66 -9.65 5.28
C HIS A 136 7.65 -10.14 4.25
N GLY A 137 6.34 -10.12 4.58
CA GLY A 137 5.28 -10.64 3.71
C GLY A 137 5.22 -9.90 2.38
N HIS A 138 5.30 -8.57 2.41
CA HIS A 138 5.32 -7.76 1.19
C HIS A 138 6.55 -8.02 0.31
N TYR A 139 7.72 -8.12 0.92
CA TYR A 139 8.94 -8.46 0.21
C TYR A 139 8.84 -9.86 -0.41
N THR A 140 8.35 -10.87 0.31
CA THR A 140 8.16 -12.23 -0.24
C THR A 140 7.28 -12.20 -1.48
N THR A 141 6.15 -11.51 -1.45
CA THR A 141 5.20 -11.47 -2.57
C THR A 141 5.80 -10.79 -3.81
N PHE A 142 6.55 -9.71 -3.59
CA PHE A 142 7.30 -9.02 -4.63
C PHE A 142 8.39 -9.89 -5.23
N ALA A 143 9.24 -10.48 -4.38
CA ALA A 143 10.31 -11.36 -4.80
C ALA A 143 9.74 -12.57 -5.58
N ASN A 144 8.70 -13.22 -5.07
CA ASN A 144 8.04 -14.32 -5.76
C ASN A 144 7.52 -13.89 -7.13
N THR A 145 6.87 -12.72 -7.22
CA THR A 145 6.30 -12.23 -8.49
C THR A 145 7.38 -11.94 -9.53
N TYR A 146 8.52 -11.38 -9.10
CA TYR A 146 9.65 -11.12 -9.98
C TYR A 146 10.35 -12.42 -10.40
N MET A 147 10.66 -13.29 -9.44
CA MET A 147 11.42 -14.53 -9.66
C MET A 147 10.64 -15.55 -10.49
N SER A 148 9.31 -15.64 -10.32
CA SER A 148 8.48 -16.54 -11.12
C SER A 148 8.01 -15.94 -12.44
N GLU A 149 8.28 -14.65 -12.68
CA GLU A 149 7.70 -13.87 -13.77
C GLU A 149 6.16 -14.02 -13.84
N SER A 150 5.50 -14.18 -12.70
CA SER A 150 4.10 -14.55 -12.63
C SER A 150 3.42 -14.07 -11.36
N THR A 151 2.10 -13.87 -11.45
CA THR A 151 1.23 -13.65 -10.27
C THR A 151 0.82 -14.95 -9.58
N THR A 152 1.25 -16.10 -10.12
CA THR A 152 1.27 -17.41 -9.47
C THR A 152 2.67 -17.72 -8.98
N TRP A 153 2.78 -18.17 -7.73
CA TRP A 153 4.07 -18.45 -7.13
C TRP A 153 4.21 -19.96 -6.93
N PRO A 154 4.98 -20.65 -7.80
CA PRO A 154 5.25 -22.05 -7.60
C PRO A 154 6.14 -22.23 -6.36
N THR A 155 5.76 -23.17 -5.49
CA THR A 155 6.65 -23.69 -4.45
C THR A 155 7.45 -24.84 -5.03
N THR A 156 8.61 -25.15 -4.43
CA THR A 156 9.47 -26.25 -4.87
C THR A 156 8.82 -27.63 -4.68
N ASP A 157 7.89 -27.77 -3.73
CA ASP A 157 7.12 -29.00 -3.49
C ASP A 157 5.79 -29.09 -4.27
N GLY A 158 5.52 -28.11 -5.16
CA GLY A 158 4.32 -28.04 -6.01
C GLY A 158 3.02 -27.77 -5.24
N SER A 159 3.11 -27.37 -3.98
CA SER A 159 1.97 -26.95 -3.16
C SER A 159 1.63 -25.46 -3.36
N VAL A 160 0.64 -24.96 -2.60
CA VAL A 160 0.25 -23.55 -2.64
C VAL A 160 1.27 -22.73 -1.84
N ALA A 161 1.75 -21.63 -2.42
CA ALA A 161 2.57 -20.66 -1.69
C ALA A 161 1.76 -20.02 -0.56
N TRP A 162 2.34 -19.94 0.64
CA TRP A 162 1.60 -19.52 1.84
C TRP A 162 0.98 -18.12 1.72
N ASN A 163 1.64 -17.22 1.00
CA ASN A 163 1.22 -15.84 0.83
C ASN A 163 0.36 -15.65 -0.41
N GLN A 164 -0.04 -16.70 -1.13
CA GLN A 164 -0.79 -16.57 -2.39
C GLN A 164 -2.09 -15.75 -2.22
N TRP A 165 -2.60 -15.59 -0.99
CA TRP A 165 -3.71 -14.71 -0.59
C TRP A 165 -3.39 -13.20 -0.52
N TYR A 166 -2.11 -12.81 -0.57
CA TYR A 166 -1.72 -11.40 -0.59
C TYR A 166 -2.20 -10.68 -1.86
N PRO A 167 -2.50 -9.38 -1.76
CA PRO A 167 -2.93 -8.59 -2.91
C PRO A 167 -1.83 -8.51 -3.98
N SER A 168 -2.11 -8.90 -5.23
CA SER A 168 -1.07 -9.00 -6.26
C SER A 168 -0.74 -7.68 -6.97
N LEU A 169 -1.61 -6.65 -6.92
CA LEU A 169 -1.41 -5.48 -7.78
C LEU A 169 -0.11 -4.72 -7.47
N HIS A 170 0.20 -4.52 -6.19
CA HIS A 170 1.39 -3.79 -5.78
C HIS A 170 2.68 -4.56 -6.14
N SER A 171 2.75 -5.86 -5.83
CA SER A 171 3.90 -6.71 -6.18
C SER A 171 4.09 -6.81 -7.69
N THR A 172 3.02 -6.92 -8.48
CA THR A 172 3.07 -6.88 -9.95
C THR A 172 3.63 -5.55 -10.46
N LEU A 173 3.15 -4.42 -9.94
CA LEU A 173 3.66 -3.10 -10.34
C LEU A 173 5.15 -2.95 -10.01
N TRP A 174 5.57 -3.44 -8.84
CA TRP A 174 6.97 -3.39 -8.42
C TRP A 174 7.85 -4.33 -9.26
N ALA A 175 7.37 -5.52 -9.60
CA ALA A 175 8.08 -6.46 -10.48
C ALA A 175 8.24 -5.89 -11.89
N LEU A 176 7.16 -5.42 -12.51
CA LEU A 176 7.18 -4.74 -13.82
C LEU A 176 8.13 -3.52 -13.80
N GLY A 177 8.08 -2.72 -12.72
CA GLY A 177 9.01 -1.62 -12.50
C GLY A 177 10.45 -2.11 -12.44
N THR A 178 10.74 -3.15 -11.65
CA THR A 178 12.10 -3.68 -11.52
C THR A 178 12.64 -4.19 -12.85
N PHE A 179 11.83 -4.87 -13.68
CA PHE A 179 12.24 -5.26 -15.03
C PHE A 179 12.56 -4.06 -15.94
N LEU A 180 11.88 -2.93 -15.78
CA LEU A 180 12.18 -1.71 -16.55
C LEU A 180 13.47 -1.02 -16.11
N PHE A 181 13.73 -0.99 -14.81
CA PHE A 181 14.81 -0.18 -14.23
C PHE A 181 16.11 -0.97 -14.04
N SER A 182 16.00 -2.25 -13.68
CA SER A 182 17.14 -3.11 -13.32
C SER A 182 17.30 -4.32 -14.25
N GLY A 183 16.31 -4.63 -15.09
CA GLY A 183 16.33 -5.80 -15.97
C GLY A 183 15.98 -7.10 -15.25
N ALA A 184 16.33 -8.23 -15.87
CA ALA A 184 16.17 -9.58 -15.33
C ALA A 184 17.44 -10.05 -14.58
N GLY A 185 17.31 -11.12 -13.80
CA GLY A 185 18.46 -11.82 -13.20
C GLY A 185 18.89 -11.34 -11.82
N LEU A 186 18.12 -10.47 -11.16
CA LEU A 186 18.33 -10.19 -9.74
C LEU A 186 17.93 -11.42 -8.91
N ASN A 187 18.79 -11.85 -8.00
CA ASN A 187 18.42 -12.81 -6.96
C ASN A 187 17.58 -12.09 -5.88
N ARG A 188 17.08 -12.85 -4.91
CA ARG A 188 16.25 -12.31 -3.82
C ARG A 188 16.99 -11.18 -3.08
N VAL A 189 18.22 -11.40 -2.62
CA VAL A 189 19.04 -10.36 -1.98
C VAL A 189 19.11 -9.07 -2.82
N GLY A 190 19.38 -9.19 -4.12
CA GLY A 190 19.41 -8.06 -5.07
C GLY A 190 18.08 -7.33 -5.25
N LEU A 191 16.95 -7.90 -4.80
CA LEU A 191 15.62 -7.28 -4.80
C LEU A 191 15.35 -6.42 -3.55
N LEU A 192 16.18 -6.47 -2.51
CA LEU A 192 15.99 -5.65 -1.29
C LEU A 192 15.99 -4.14 -1.60
N THR A 193 16.95 -3.68 -2.38
CA THR A 193 17.02 -2.26 -2.79
C THR A 193 15.79 -1.87 -3.64
N PRO A 194 15.43 -2.59 -4.72
CA PRO A 194 14.17 -2.37 -5.42
C PRO A 194 12.95 -2.35 -4.51
N TYR A 195 12.84 -3.27 -3.55
CA TYR A 195 11.71 -3.34 -2.61
C TYR A 195 11.58 -2.05 -1.79
N VAL A 196 12.67 -1.54 -1.22
CA VAL A 196 12.69 -0.27 -0.47
C VAL A 196 12.26 0.88 -1.38
N GLN A 197 12.81 0.96 -2.60
CA GLN A 197 12.50 2.03 -3.55
C GLN A 197 11.04 2.03 -3.96
N TRP A 198 10.50 0.87 -4.34
CA TRP A 198 9.12 0.74 -4.78
C TRP A 198 8.13 0.98 -3.64
N SER A 199 8.42 0.47 -2.45
CA SER A 199 7.64 0.76 -1.24
C SER A 199 7.57 2.26 -0.96
N ALA A 200 8.71 2.95 -1.02
CA ALA A 200 8.79 4.39 -0.81
C ALA A 200 8.03 5.15 -1.92
N VAL A 201 8.27 4.85 -3.20
CA VAL A 201 7.60 5.48 -4.35
C VAL A 201 6.08 5.31 -4.25
N THR A 202 5.60 4.10 -3.99
CA THR A 202 4.16 3.82 -3.83
C THR A 202 3.57 4.62 -2.68
N PHE A 203 4.24 4.67 -1.52
CA PHE A 203 3.78 5.43 -0.37
C PHE A 203 3.71 6.94 -0.68
N VAL A 204 4.79 7.55 -1.19
CA VAL A 204 4.84 8.99 -1.43
C VAL A 204 3.88 9.45 -2.53
N MET A 205 3.68 8.63 -3.57
CA MET A 205 2.74 8.96 -4.64
C MET A 205 1.29 8.90 -4.13
N SER A 206 0.99 7.94 -3.25
CA SER A 206 -0.32 7.82 -2.60
C SER A 206 -0.61 9.01 -1.69
N ILE A 207 0.35 9.38 -0.84
CA ILE A 207 0.26 10.55 0.03
C ILE A 207 0.21 11.85 -0.79
N GLY A 208 0.96 11.95 -1.88
CA GLY A 208 0.92 13.08 -2.82
C GLY A 208 -0.45 13.24 -3.50
N ALA A 209 -1.12 12.14 -3.87
CA ALA A 209 -2.48 12.16 -4.40
C ALA A 209 -3.49 12.68 -3.36
N LEU A 210 -3.38 12.23 -2.10
CA LEU A 210 -4.20 12.73 -1.00
C LEU A 210 -3.93 14.21 -0.68
N ALA A 211 -2.67 14.64 -0.71
CA ALA A 211 -2.30 16.05 -0.58
C ALA A 211 -2.93 16.88 -1.70
N TRP A 212 -2.89 16.39 -2.94
CA TRP A 212 -3.55 17.05 -4.07
C TRP A 212 -5.06 17.18 -3.85
N VAL A 213 -5.74 16.14 -3.34
CA VAL A 213 -7.17 16.19 -2.99
C VAL A 213 -7.43 17.33 -1.99
N ALA A 214 -6.62 17.46 -0.93
CA ALA A 214 -6.74 18.56 0.03
C ALA A 214 -6.67 19.93 -0.65
N THR A 215 -5.69 20.10 -1.55
CA THR A 215 -5.48 21.38 -2.26
C THR A 215 -6.62 21.74 -3.22
N ASP A 216 -7.15 20.78 -3.99
CA ASP A 216 -8.25 21.02 -4.94
C ASP A 216 -9.56 21.32 -4.22
N ILE A 217 -9.81 20.62 -3.11
CA ILE A 217 -10.97 20.88 -2.23
C ILE A 217 -10.92 22.33 -1.72
N ALA A 218 -9.81 22.72 -1.07
CA ALA A 218 -9.65 24.05 -0.50
C ALA A 218 -9.77 25.15 -1.56
N GLU A 219 -9.16 24.96 -2.73
CA GLU A 219 -9.24 25.92 -3.84
C GLU A 219 -10.68 26.16 -4.25
N ARG A 220 -11.44 25.07 -4.46
CA ARG A 220 -12.81 25.11 -4.97
C ARG A 220 -13.77 25.78 -3.99
N TRP A 221 -13.60 25.53 -2.71
CA TRP A 221 -14.45 26.11 -1.67
C TRP A 221 -14.24 27.63 -1.61
N VAL A 222 -12.99 28.07 -1.51
CA VAL A 222 -12.68 29.51 -1.42
C VAL A 222 -12.93 30.23 -2.73
N ARG A 223 -12.75 29.59 -3.90
CA ARG A 223 -12.93 30.26 -5.20
C ARG A 223 -14.33 30.86 -5.40
N ARG A 224 -15.37 30.27 -4.79
CA ARG A 224 -16.76 30.78 -4.86
C ARG A 224 -16.97 32.07 -4.08
N VAL A 225 -16.23 32.26 -3.00
CA VAL A 225 -16.45 33.36 -2.03
C VAL A 225 -15.35 34.42 -2.09
N ALA A 226 -14.11 34.02 -2.35
CA ALA A 226 -12.93 34.89 -2.40
C ALA A 226 -11.92 34.41 -3.46
N ARG A 227 -12.27 34.57 -4.75
CA ARG A 227 -11.47 34.08 -5.89
C ARG A 227 -9.98 34.41 -5.83
N ARG A 228 -9.61 35.63 -5.41
CA ARG A 228 -8.20 36.06 -5.32
C ARG A 228 -7.40 35.33 -4.22
N ARG A 229 -8.07 34.70 -3.26
CA ARG A 229 -7.44 33.98 -2.14
C ARG A 229 -7.50 32.46 -2.29
N ALA A 230 -8.13 31.94 -3.35
CA ALA A 230 -8.33 30.50 -3.54
C ALA A 230 -7.00 29.73 -3.58
N MET A 231 -5.99 30.27 -4.28
CA MET A 231 -4.65 29.67 -4.33
C MET A 231 -4.00 29.57 -2.95
N TRP A 232 -4.15 30.60 -2.11
CA TRP A 232 -3.60 30.59 -0.75
C TRP A 232 -4.28 29.56 0.14
N ALA A 233 -5.59 29.33 -0.02
CA ALA A 233 -6.29 28.25 0.68
C ALA A 233 -5.72 26.87 0.30
N SER A 234 -5.39 26.65 -0.97
CA SER A 234 -4.69 25.44 -1.41
C SER A 234 -3.32 25.29 -0.79
N VAL A 235 -2.53 26.37 -0.72
CA VAL A 235 -1.18 26.35 -0.13
C VAL A 235 -1.24 26.05 1.37
N VAL A 236 -2.19 26.66 2.10
CA VAL A 236 -2.36 26.38 3.54
C VAL A 236 -2.85 24.95 3.76
N ALA A 237 -3.83 24.48 2.99
CA ALA A 237 -4.32 23.10 3.08
C ALA A 237 -3.20 22.08 2.80
N PHE A 238 -2.36 22.35 1.79
CA PHE A 238 -1.15 21.56 1.52
C PHE A 238 -0.22 21.56 2.73
N GLY A 239 0.09 22.73 3.31
CA GLY A 239 0.98 22.84 4.47
C GLY A 239 0.47 22.06 5.68
N VAL A 240 -0.84 22.15 5.98
CA VAL A 240 -1.48 21.39 7.06
C VAL A 240 -1.37 19.88 6.81
N PHE A 241 -1.69 19.43 5.60
CA PHE A 241 -1.60 18.02 5.25
C PHE A 241 -0.17 17.49 5.29
N ALA A 242 0.79 18.23 4.72
CA ALA A 242 2.21 17.87 4.73
C ALA A 242 2.75 17.80 6.16
N ALA A 243 2.37 18.74 7.03
CA ALA A 243 2.76 18.71 8.43
C ALA A 243 2.20 17.49 9.17
N TRP A 244 0.95 17.09 8.90
CA TRP A 244 0.39 15.83 9.43
C TRP A 244 1.17 14.59 8.96
N VAL A 245 1.62 14.56 7.71
CA VAL A 245 2.44 13.45 7.19
C VAL A 245 3.81 13.40 7.86
N PHE A 246 4.49 14.53 7.98
CA PHE A 246 5.85 14.56 8.54
C PHE A 246 5.87 14.37 10.06
N LEU A 247 4.89 14.89 10.78
CA LEU A 247 4.90 14.93 12.25
C LEU A 247 3.94 13.90 12.87
N GLY A 248 2.89 13.48 12.15
CA GLY A 248 1.88 12.53 12.62
C GLY A 248 2.20 11.08 12.31
N SER A 249 1.20 10.21 12.51
CA SER A 249 1.31 8.75 12.39
C SER A 249 1.40 8.14 10.97
N PRO A 250 1.22 8.83 9.83
CA PRO A 250 1.31 8.18 8.51
C PRO A 250 2.62 7.44 8.25
N GLN A 251 3.76 7.93 8.78
CA GLN A 251 5.05 7.28 8.57
C GLN A 251 5.15 5.90 9.23
N PHE A 252 4.39 5.63 10.29
CA PHE A 252 4.35 4.29 10.88
C PHE A 252 3.71 3.27 9.93
N LEU A 253 2.80 3.69 9.04
CA LEU A 253 2.26 2.79 8.01
C LEU A 253 3.31 2.42 6.97
N PHE A 254 4.25 3.32 6.67
CA PHE A 254 5.40 2.98 5.83
C PHE A 254 6.33 2.00 6.54
N ASN A 255 6.71 2.30 7.78
CA ASN A 255 7.58 1.43 8.58
C ASN A 255 7.01 0.02 8.69
N ALA A 256 5.72 -0.07 9.02
CA ALA A 256 5.05 -1.34 9.20
C ALA A 256 4.81 -2.13 7.90
N GLY A 257 5.21 -1.62 6.72
CA GLY A 257 5.03 -2.32 5.45
C GLY A 257 3.67 -2.13 4.77
N PHE A 258 2.73 -1.34 5.32
CA PHE A 258 1.36 -1.17 4.81
C PHE A 258 1.23 -0.30 3.55
N THR A 259 2.22 -0.31 2.67
CA THR A 259 2.27 0.55 1.48
C THR A 259 1.18 0.21 0.45
N ASN A 260 0.87 -1.07 0.25
CA ASN A 260 -0.24 -1.54 -0.58
C ASN A 260 -1.62 -1.04 -0.05
N PHE A 261 -1.78 -1.03 1.27
CA PHE A 261 -2.98 -0.56 1.94
C PHE A 261 -3.14 0.96 1.75
N VAL A 262 -2.07 1.72 2.00
CA VAL A 262 -2.06 3.18 1.75
C VAL A 262 -2.36 3.48 0.28
N MET A 263 -1.81 2.70 -0.65
CA MET A 263 -2.09 2.77 -2.08
C MET A 263 -3.57 2.52 -2.38
N GLY A 264 -4.17 1.47 -1.82
CA GLY A 264 -5.59 1.16 -2.00
C GLY A 264 -6.50 2.25 -1.47
N VAL A 265 -6.20 2.78 -0.28
CA VAL A 265 -6.97 3.85 0.36
C VAL A 265 -6.87 5.15 -0.43
N ALA A 266 -5.66 5.53 -0.86
CA ALA A 266 -5.43 6.72 -1.67
C ALA A 266 -6.09 6.62 -3.05
N LEU A 267 -6.00 5.46 -3.70
CA LEU A 267 -6.68 5.17 -4.96
C LEU A 267 -8.19 5.33 -4.81
N MET A 268 -8.79 4.63 -3.85
CA MET A 268 -10.23 4.65 -3.57
C MET A 268 -10.72 6.08 -3.28
N GLY A 269 -10.09 6.78 -2.34
CA GLY A 269 -10.48 8.13 -1.95
C GLY A 269 -10.34 9.14 -3.09
N THR A 270 -9.21 9.10 -3.80
CA THR A 270 -8.94 10.03 -4.91
C THR A 270 -9.83 9.76 -6.12
N ALA A 271 -10.07 8.49 -6.46
CA ALA A 271 -10.97 8.10 -7.54
C ALA A 271 -12.42 8.51 -7.24
N SER A 272 -12.90 8.27 -6.01
CA SER A 272 -14.23 8.69 -5.57
C SER A 272 -14.40 10.21 -5.70
N TYR A 273 -13.45 10.99 -5.18
CA TYR A 273 -13.46 12.43 -5.30
C TYR A 273 -13.45 12.89 -6.77
N LEU A 274 -12.51 12.39 -7.58
CA LEU A 274 -12.37 12.76 -9.00
C LEU A 274 -13.63 12.45 -9.81
N ALA A 275 -14.22 11.28 -9.58
CA ALA A 275 -15.41 10.80 -10.27
C ALA A 275 -16.60 11.72 -10.01
N VAL A 276 -16.89 12.09 -8.75
CA VAL A 276 -18.19 12.73 -8.42
C VAL A 276 -18.12 14.15 -7.89
N ARG A 277 -16.94 14.80 -7.87
CA ARG A 277 -16.76 16.23 -7.52
C ARG A 277 -17.59 17.24 -8.33
N SER A 278 -18.26 16.82 -9.41
CA SER A 278 -19.30 17.60 -10.09
C SER A 278 -20.18 16.69 -10.96
N PRO A 279 -21.42 17.12 -11.32
CA PRO A 279 -22.28 16.35 -12.23
C PRO A 279 -21.62 16.09 -13.60
N LYS A 280 -20.88 17.06 -14.14
CA LYS A 280 -20.10 16.88 -15.38
C LYS A 280 -18.99 15.84 -15.19
N GLY A 281 -18.29 15.88 -14.04
CA GLY A 281 -17.25 14.92 -13.68
C GLY A 281 -17.79 13.49 -13.63
N ALA A 282 -18.94 13.28 -13.01
CA ALA A 282 -19.58 11.96 -12.90
C ALA A 282 -19.84 11.34 -14.27
N ARG A 283 -20.26 12.15 -15.24
CA ARG A 283 -20.48 11.72 -16.62
C ARG A 283 -19.20 11.55 -17.45
N THR A 284 -18.15 12.33 -17.19
CA THR A 284 -16.97 12.41 -18.08
C THR A 284 -15.77 11.60 -17.60
N LEU A 285 -15.50 11.64 -16.29
CA LEU A 285 -14.43 10.88 -15.64
C LEU A 285 -14.98 9.65 -14.93
N GLY A 286 -16.14 9.78 -14.28
CA GLY A 286 -16.72 8.71 -13.46
C GLY A 286 -16.93 7.39 -14.21
N TRP A 287 -17.29 7.45 -15.49
CA TRP A 287 -17.55 6.25 -16.29
C TRP A 287 -16.33 5.33 -16.46
N PHE A 288 -15.09 5.83 -16.43
CA PHE A 288 -13.91 4.96 -16.52
C PHE A 288 -13.10 4.92 -15.23
N ILE A 289 -13.06 6.02 -14.47
CA ILE A 289 -12.32 6.07 -13.20
C ILE A 289 -12.91 5.09 -12.20
N VAL A 290 -14.25 5.03 -12.06
CA VAL A 290 -14.88 4.14 -11.08
C VAL A 290 -14.56 2.66 -11.34
N PRO A 291 -14.83 2.08 -12.53
CA PRO A 291 -14.54 0.67 -12.77
C PRO A 291 -13.04 0.35 -12.68
N LEU A 292 -12.16 1.19 -13.25
CA LEU A 292 -10.71 0.94 -13.19
C LEU A 292 -10.16 1.02 -11.76
N ALA A 293 -10.61 2.02 -10.99
CA ALA A 293 -10.25 2.11 -9.58
C ALA A 293 -10.82 0.94 -8.77
N ALA A 294 -12.03 0.46 -9.10
CA ALA A 294 -12.63 -0.68 -8.41
C ALA A 294 -11.80 -1.95 -8.62
N VAL A 295 -11.45 -2.28 -9.86
CA VAL A 295 -10.60 -3.44 -10.18
C VAL A 295 -9.24 -3.33 -9.49
N ALA A 296 -8.59 -2.17 -9.56
CA ALA A 296 -7.31 -1.97 -8.90
C ALA A 296 -7.40 -2.02 -7.36
N THR A 297 -8.48 -1.49 -6.78
CA THR A 297 -8.71 -1.54 -5.33
C THR A 297 -8.93 -2.97 -4.85
N ILE A 298 -9.63 -3.80 -5.63
CA ILE A 298 -9.81 -5.23 -5.34
C ILE A 298 -8.44 -5.92 -5.28
N GLY A 299 -7.57 -5.69 -6.28
CA GLY A 299 -6.20 -6.20 -6.30
C GLY A 299 -5.25 -5.65 -5.23
N LEU A 300 -5.71 -4.73 -4.37
CA LEU A 300 -4.93 -4.15 -3.25
C LEU A 300 -5.52 -4.50 -1.88
N TRP A 301 -6.81 -4.27 -1.64
CA TRP A 301 -7.53 -4.76 -0.46
C TRP A 301 -9.02 -4.78 -0.77
N THR A 302 -9.56 -5.98 -1.03
CA THR A 302 -10.93 -6.20 -1.54
C THR A 302 -12.01 -5.37 -0.83
N PRO A 303 -12.07 -5.29 0.51
CA PRO A 303 -13.12 -4.53 1.21
C PRO A 303 -13.18 -3.04 0.86
N LEU A 304 -12.06 -2.42 0.43
CA LEU A 304 -12.04 -1.00 0.07
C LEU A 304 -12.89 -0.66 -1.15
N VAL A 305 -13.23 -1.64 -2.01
CA VAL A 305 -14.08 -1.38 -3.17
C VAL A 305 -15.44 -0.80 -2.77
N LEU A 306 -15.90 -1.09 -1.54
CA LEU A 306 -17.13 -0.55 -0.97
C LEU A 306 -17.12 0.98 -0.87
N GLY A 307 -15.93 1.61 -0.67
CA GLY A 307 -15.81 3.07 -0.67
C GLY A 307 -16.02 3.73 -2.03
N LEU A 308 -16.03 2.96 -3.12
CA LEU A 308 -16.36 3.44 -4.47
C LEU A 308 -17.84 3.31 -4.81
N VAL A 309 -18.63 2.55 -4.03
CA VAL A 309 -20.07 2.33 -4.30
C VAL A 309 -20.86 3.64 -4.41
N PRO A 310 -20.73 4.61 -3.48
CA PRO A 310 -21.45 5.89 -3.61
C PRO A 310 -21.09 6.64 -4.89
N ALA A 311 -19.82 6.62 -5.28
CA ALA A 311 -19.36 7.26 -6.50
C ALA A 311 -19.89 6.55 -7.76
N GLY A 312 -19.94 5.21 -7.74
CA GLY A 312 -20.50 4.39 -8.80
C GLY A 312 -21.99 4.63 -9.02
N VAL A 313 -22.78 4.70 -7.94
CA VAL A 313 -24.22 5.04 -8.02
C VAL A 313 -24.43 6.41 -8.68
N ILE A 314 -23.66 7.42 -8.28
CA ILE A 314 -23.78 8.77 -8.85
C ILE A 314 -23.33 8.80 -10.30
N ALA A 315 -22.26 8.09 -10.67
CA ALA A 315 -21.83 7.96 -12.05
C ALA A 315 -22.91 7.28 -12.91
N ALA A 316 -23.51 6.19 -12.42
CA ALA A 316 -24.64 5.52 -13.08
C ALA A 316 -25.80 6.47 -13.30
N VAL A 317 -26.26 7.17 -12.25
CA VAL A 317 -27.36 8.15 -12.34
C VAL A 317 -27.03 9.26 -13.34
N ALA A 318 -25.81 9.79 -13.33
CA ALA A 318 -25.38 10.83 -14.27
C ALA A 318 -25.38 10.33 -15.73
N MET A 319 -24.98 9.07 -15.96
CA MET A 319 -24.98 8.44 -17.27
C MET A 319 -26.40 8.11 -17.75
N ILE A 320 -27.25 7.55 -16.89
CA ILE A 320 -28.67 7.24 -17.20
C ILE A 320 -29.42 8.51 -17.58
N ARG A 321 -29.23 9.59 -16.82
CA ARG A 321 -29.82 10.91 -17.13
C ARG A 321 -29.32 11.50 -18.44
N HIS A 322 -28.13 11.10 -18.91
CA HIS A 322 -27.62 11.55 -20.20
C HIS A 322 -28.15 10.69 -21.35
N ARG A 323 -28.04 9.36 -21.23
CA ARG A 323 -28.55 8.35 -22.15
C ARG A 323 -28.82 7.06 -21.39
N VAL A 324 -30.10 6.71 -21.23
CA VAL A 324 -30.57 5.56 -20.43
C VAL A 324 -29.83 4.27 -20.82
N ALA A 325 -29.82 3.92 -22.11
CA ALA A 325 -29.18 2.70 -22.59
C ALA A 325 -27.69 2.62 -22.23
N LEU A 326 -26.92 3.69 -22.44
CA LEU A 326 -25.49 3.71 -22.08
C LEU A 326 -25.29 3.60 -20.57
N GLY A 327 -26.12 4.28 -19.77
CA GLY A 327 -26.05 4.21 -18.32
C GLY A 327 -26.36 2.82 -17.78
N VAL A 328 -27.37 2.14 -18.34
CA VAL A 328 -27.74 0.76 -17.96
C VAL A 328 -26.64 -0.23 -18.38
N ILE A 329 -26.17 -0.17 -19.63
CA ILE A 329 -25.07 -1.03 -20.10
C ILE A 329 -23.83 -0.84 -19.22
N TRP A 330 -23.46 0.41 -18.94
CA TRP A 330 -22.33 0.72 -18.09
C TRP A 330 -22.47 0.17 -16.68
N LEU A 331 -23.65 0.30 -16.07
CA LEU A 331 -23.94 -0.20 -14.73
C LEU A 331 -23.82 -1.73 -14.69
N VAL A 332 -24.46 -2.43 -15.61
CA VAL A 332 -24.43 -3.90 -15.70
C VAL A 332 -23.00 -4.39 -15.92
N ALA A 333 -22.26 -3.80 -16.86
CA ALA A 333 -20.88 -4.17 -17.13
C ALA A 333 -19.97 -3.93 -15.91
N THR A 334 -20.09 -2.76 -15.27
CA THR A 334 -19.26 -2.41 -14.11
C THR A 334 -19.54 -3.32 -12.92
N VAL A 335 -20.82 -3.53 -12.58
CA VAL A 335 -21.23 -4.41 -11.49
C VAL A 335 -20.84 -5.85 -11.78
N GLY A 336 -21.06 -6.34 -13.01
CA GLY A 336 -20.67 -7.68 -13.43
C GLY A 336 -19.16 -7.92 -13.28
N ILE A 337 -18.32 -7.01 -13.78
CA ILE A 337 -16.86 -7.10 -13.67
C ILE A 337 -16.42 -7.07 -12.19
N VAL A 338 -16.93 -6.12 -11.41
CA VAL A 338 -16.55 -5.95 -10.00
C VAL A 338 -16.96 -7.16 -9.16
N LEU A 339 -18.17 -7.69 -9.34
CA LEU A 339 -18.63 -8.89 -8.65
C LEU A 339 -17.84 -10.11 -9.05
N PHE A 340 -17.63 -10.33 -10.36
CA PHE A 340 -16.85 -11.46 -10.87
C PHE A 340 -15.44 -11.50 -10.26
N ILE A 341 -14.72 -10.37 -10.29
CA ILE A 341 -13.36 -10.28 -9.75
C ILE A 341 -13.35 -10.42 -8.22
N SER A 342 -14.32 -9.82 -7.51
CA SER A 342 -14.40 -9.93 -6.05
C SER A 342 -14.68 -11.35 -5.58
N ILE A 343 -15.58 -12.07 -6.27
CA ILE A 343 -15.89 -13.48 -5.99
C ILE A 343 -14.68 -14.36 -6.26
N GLY A 344 -14.01 -14.16 -7.41
CA GLY A 344 -12.79 -14.90 -7.73
C GLY A 344 -11.71 -14.70 -6.66
N GLN A 345 -11.45 -13.43 -6.28
CA GLN A 345 -10.45 -13.12 -5.27
C GLN A 345 -10.82 -13.70 -3.89
N LEU A 346 -12.10 -13.69 -3.50
CA LEU A 346 -12.54 -14.31 -2.25
C LEU A 346 -12.30 -15.83 -2.28
N GLY A 347 -12.66 -16.50 -3.39
CA GLY A 347 -12.38 -17.93 -3.57
C GLY A 347 -10.90 -18.27 -3.47
N ASP A 348 -10.04 -17.46 -4.10
CA ASP A 348 -8.59 -17.66 -4.03
C ASP A 348 -8.05 -17.44 -2.62
N VAL A 349 -8.60 -16.50 -1.83
CA VAL A 349 -8.21 -16.29 -0.42
C VAL A 349 -8.62 -17.48 0.44
N LEU A 350 -9.89 -17.92 0.36
CA LEU A 350 -10.41 -19.04 1.14
C LEU A 350 -9.64 -20.34 0.82
N SER A 351 -9.36 -20.61 -0.46
CA SER A 351 -8.60 -21.80 -0.86
C SER A 351 -7.17 -21.80 -0.32
N ALA A 352 -6.52 -20.64 -0.27
CA ALA A 352 -5.14 -20.53 0.21
C ALA A 352 -5.04 -20.61 1.74
N GLY A 353 -6.06 -20.13 2.46
CA GLY A 353 -6.12 -20.22 3.92
C GLY A 353 -6.70 -21.52 4.46
N GLY A 354 -7.25 -22.38 3.59
CA GLY A 354 -7.83 -23.68 3.96
C GLY A 354 -9.21 -23.59 4.62
N GLN A 355 -9.90 -22.45 4.51
CA GLN A 355 -11.25 -22.27 5.05
C GLN A 355 -12.32 -22.77 4.07
N GLU A 356 -13.36 -23.43 4.60
CA GLU A 356 -14.48 -23.95 3.81
C GLU A 356 -15.56 -22.88 3.53
N ASP A 357 -15.71 -21.88 4.41
CA ASP A 357 -16.70 -20.81 4.24
C ASP A 357 -16.25 -19.42 4.76
N ALA A 358 -17.09 -18.41 4.48
CA ALA A 358 -16.82 -17.02 4.83
C ALA A 358 -17.00 -16.70 6.33
N ALA A 359 -17.71 -17.54 7.10
CA ALA A 359 -17.93 -17.33 8.52
C ALA A 359 -16.69 -17.75 9.32
N ASP A 360 -16.08 -18.88 8.97
CA ASP A 360 -14.78 -19.29 9.52
C ASP A 360 -13.69 -18.27 9.20
N PHE A 361 -13.64 -17.82 7.95
CA PHE A 361 -12.72 -16.75 7.56
C PHE A 361 -12.92 -15.45 8.35
N ALA A 362 -14.17 -15.07 8.64
CA ALA A 362 -14.47 -13.86 9.44
C ALA A 362 -14.02 -14.01 10.91
N ARG A 363 -14.08 -15.22 11.47
CA ARG A 363 -13.54 -15.52 12.81
C ARG A 363 -12.02 -15.47 12.81
N ASP A 364 -11.36 -16.15 11.86
CA ASP A 364 -9.90 -16.20 11.74
C ASP A 364 -9.29 -14.79 11.55
N ILE A 365 -9.91 -13.97 10.71
CA ILE A 365 -9.52 -12.56 10.53
C ILE A 365 -9.75 -11.75 11.82
N GLY A 366 -10.81 -12.05 12.57
CA GLY A 366 -11.13 -11.42 13.84
C GLY A 366 -10.11 -11.71 14.96
N GLU A 367 -9.52 -12.91 14.95
CA GLU A 367 -8.53 -13.39 15.94
C GLU A 367 -7.18 -12.65 15.87
N VAL A 368 -6.88 -11.97 14.75
CA VAL A 368 -5.62 -11.23 14.59
C VAL A 368 -5.61 -9.96 15.45
N ALA A 369 -5.06 -10.06 16.66
CA ALA A 369 -4.99 -8.96 17.65
C ALA A 369 -3.66 -8.17 17.63
N VAL A 370 -2.75 -8.50 16.73
CA VAL A 370 -1.38 -7.96 16.69
C VAL A 370 -1.03 -7.42 15.31
N GLY A 371 0.00 -6.57 15.26
CA GLY A 371 0.64 -6.18 14.01
C GLY A 371 0.13 -4.92 13.33
N MET A 372 -0.91 -4.24 13.83
CA MET A 372 -1.27 -2.92 13.32
C MET A 372 -0.30 -1.84 13.81
N ALA A 373 0.04 -0.93 12.91
CA ALA A 373 0.90 0.20 13.21
C ALA A 373 0.20 1.18 14.16
N PRO A 374 0.91 1.80 15.12
CA PRO A 374 0.35 2.85 15.96
C PRO A 374 -0.27 3.97 15.10
N PHE A 375 -1.55 4.23 15.31
CA PHE A 375 -2.30 5.28 14.63
C PHE A 375 -3.26 5.96 15.59
N ASN A 376 -3.70 7.18 15.27
CA ASN A 376 -4.61 7.94 16.12
C ASN A 376 -6.03 7.35 16.07
N VAL A 377 -6.31 6.38 16.94
CA VAL A 377 -7.58 5.62 16.99
C VAL A 377 -8.76 6.56 17.24
N THR A 378 -8.61 7.54 18.12
CA THR A 378 -9.67 8.52 18.42
C THR A 378 -10.05 9.32 17.19
N ALA A 379 -9.07 9.89 16.48
CA ALA A 379 -9.31 10.61 15.24
C ALA A 379 -9.88 9.69 14.16
N ALA A 380 -9.51 8.41 14.14
CA ALA A 380 -10.03 7.43 13.20
C ALA A 380 -11.50 7.06 13.44
N ILE A 381 -11.92 6.94 14.69
CA ILE A 381 -13.33 6.75 15.07
C ILE A 381 -14.16 7.98 14.70
N VAL A 382 -13.62 9.19 14.90
CA VAL A 382 -14.33 10.45 14.66
C VAL A 382 -14.30 10.88 13.19
N ALA A 383 -13.36 10.39 12.39
CA ALA A 383 -13.19 10.69 10.96
C ALA A 383 -14.50 10.67 10.13
N PRO A 384 -15.33 9.61 10.15
CA PRO A 384 -16.56 9.57 9.35
C PRO A 384 -17.56 10.67 9.75
N ILE A 385 -17.63 11.00 11.04
CA ILE A 385 -18.51 12.09 11.54
C ILE A 385 -18.01 13.42 10.99
N VAL A 386 -16.70 13.67 11.02
CA VAL A 386 -16.10 14.90 10.48
C VAL A 386 -16.32 14.99 8.97
N ALA A 387 -16.11 13.90 8.24
CA ALA A 387 -16.30 13.87 6.79
C ALA A 387 -17.76 14.21 6.41
N VAL A 388 -18.74 13.67 7.12
CA VAL A 388 -20.17 13.99 6.94
C VAL A 388 -20.45 15.45 7.31
N ALA A 389 -19.97 15.92 8.46
CA ALA A 389 -20.18 17.29 8.91
C ALA A 389 -19.65 18.30 7.87
N VAL A 390 -18.43 18.09 7.37
CA VAL A 390 -17.83 18.93 6.33
C VAL A 390 -18.61 18.83 5.02
N ALA A 391 -19.02 17.63 4.61
CA ALA A 391 -19.82 17.46 3.38
C ALA A 391 -21.18 18.20 3.45
N VAL A 392 -21.80 18.29 4.64
CA VAL A 392 -23.06 19.01 4.87
C VAL A 392 -22.82 20.52 4.90
N LEU A 393 -21.82 20.98 5.66
CA LEU A 393 -21.55 22.41 5.89
C LEU A 393 -21.06 23.14 4.65
N VAL A 394 -20.39 22.44 3.74
CA VAL A 394 -19.82 23.09 2.56
C VAL A 394 -20.85 23.27 1.46
N SER A 395 -20.90 24.48 0.90
CA SER A 395 -21.65 24.81 -0.31
C SER A 395 -20.98 24.24 -1.57
N VAL A 396 -20.97 22.91 -1.74
CA VAL A 396 -20.54 22.17 -2.94
C VAL A 396 -21.73 21.47 -3.61
N PRO A 397 -21.65 21.06 -4.89
CA PRO A 397 -22.71 20.29 -5.52
C PRO A 397 -22.98 19.01 -4.73
N TRP A 398 -24.24 18.56 -4.69
CA TRP A 398 -24.64 17.37 -3.93
C TRP A 398 -23.82 16.12 -4.29
N THR A 399 -23.42 15.97 -5.56
CA THR A 399 -22.56 14.84 -6.00
C THR A 399 -21.19 14.85 -5.32
N ALA A 400 -20.64 16.04 -5.09
CA ALA A 400 -19.32 16.19 -4.47
C ALA A 400 -19.35 15.84 -2.98
N ARG A 401 -20.50 16.02 -2.30
CA ARG A 401 -20.66 15.65 -0.88
C ARG A 401 -20.42 14.16 -0.68
N TRP A 402 -20.95 13.33 -1.59
CA TRP A 402 -20.74 11.89 -1.57
C TRP A 402 -19.31 11.48 -1.92
N GLY A 403 -18.63 12.20 -2.82
CA GLY A 403 -17.22 11.98 -3.10
C GLY A 403 -16.29 12.36 -1.94
N LEU A 404 -16.76 13.18 -1.00
CA LEU A 404 -16.04 13.57 0.21
C LEU A 404 -16.33 12.60 1.37
N ALA A 405 -17.60 12.39 1.72
CA ALA A 405 -17.97 11.60 2.88
C ALA A 405 -18.04 10.09 2.61
N GLY A 406 -18.40 9.68 1.38
CA GLY A 406 -18.68 8.30 1.01
C GLY A 406 -17.54 7.32 1.35
N PRO A 407 -16.30 7.59 0.94
CA PRO A 407 -15.17 6.72 1.27
C PRO A 407 -14.98 6.50 2.77
N SER A 408 -14.99 7.57 3.57
CA SER A 408 -14.79 7.49 5.02
C SER A 408 -15.90 6.72 5.72
N VAL A 409 -17.16 6.99 5.37
CA VAL A 409 -18.32 6.27 5.92
C VAL A 409 -18.25 4.79 5.55
N ALA A 410 -17.96 4.46 4.30
CA ALA A 410 -17.86 3.07 3.85
C ALA A 410 -16.75 2.30 4.57
N THR A 411 -15.56 2.88 4.73
CA THR A 411 -14.47 2.25 5.49
C THR A 411 -14.81 2.09 6.97
N ALA A 412 -15.54 3.03 7.57
CA ALA A 412 -16.04 2.87 8.94
C ALA A 412 -17.10 1.75 9.03
N THR A 413 -17.95 1.59 8.01
CA THR A 413 -18.88 0.45 7.92
C THR A 413 -18.13 -0.87 7.80
N VAL A 414 -17.04 -0.93 7.03
CA VAL A 414 -16.16 -2.12 6.97
C VAL A 414 -15.59 -2.45 8.35
N ALA A 415 -15.19 -1.45 9.14
CA ALA A 415 -14.75 -1.68 10.51
C ALA A 415 -15.82 -2.38 11.36
N LEU A 416 -17.08 -1.94 11.25
CA LEU A 416 -18.22 -2.56 11.95
C LEU A 416 -18.47 -4.00 11.50
N VAL A 417 -18.19 -4.34 10.24
CA VAL A 417 -18.32 -5.73 9.72
C VAL A 417 -17.28 -6.66 10.34
N PHE A 418 -16.10 -6.16 10.71
CA PHE A 418 -15.05 -6.97 11.36
C PHE A 418 -15.23 -7.12 12.87
N VAL A 419 -16.03 -6.27 13.52
CA VAL A 419 -16.27 -6.33 14.98
C VAL A 419 -16.84 -7.68 15.43
N PRO A 420 -17.86 -8.27 14.78
CA PRO A 420 -18.38 -9.57 15.20
C PRO A 420 -17.33 -10.68 15.22
N GLY A 421 -16.43 -10.71 14.23
CA GLY A 421 -15.33 -11.67 14.19
C GLY A 421 -14.36 -11.50 15.35
N ALA A 422 -13.96 -10.26 15.65
CA ALA A 422 -13.10 -9.96 16.80
C ALA A 422 -13.75 -10.35 18.14
N VAL A 423 -15.04 -10.06 18.30
CA VAL A 423 -15.79 -10.42 19.52
C VAL A 423 -15.92 -11.93 19.67
N ALA A 424 -16.21 -12.65 18.57
CA ALA A 424 -16.27 -14.11 18.57
C ALA A 424 -14.94 -14.77 18.93
N ALA A 425 -13.82 -14.12 18.55
CA ALA A 425 -12.46 -14.50 18.88
C ALA A 425 -12.03 -14.19 20.33
N GLY A 426 -12.87 -13.50 21.12
CA GLY A 426 -12.48 -13.02 22.45
C GLY A 426 -11.47 -11.85 22.42
N VAL A 427 -11.24 -11.24 21.26
CA VAL A 427 -10.35 -10.10 21.08
C VAL A 427 -11.13 -8.80 21.26
N TRP A 428 -10.60 -7.85 22.04
CA TRP A 428 -11.20 -6.52 22.10
C TRP A 428 -11.18 -5.88 20.70
N TRP A 429 -12.33 -5.41 20.22
CA TRP A 429 -12.48 -4.99 18.83
C TRP A 429 -11.53 -3.85 18.40
N LEU A 430 -11.07 -3.00 19.33
CA LEU A 430 -10.04 -1.99 19.01
C LEU A 430 -8.62 -2.53 18.99
N ASP A 431 -8.40 -3.74 19.46
CA ASP A 431 -7.12 -4.45 19.36
C ASP A 431 -7.08 -5.30 18.07
N SER A 432 -8.25 -5.65 17.49
CA SER A 432 -8.32 -6.36 16.21
C SER A 432 -7.65 -5.58 15.06
N TYR A 433 -6.75 -6.27 14.37
CA TYR A 433 -5.98 -5.74 13.24
C TYR A 433 -6.89 -5.18 12.15
N TYR A 434 -7.90 -5.93 11.73
CA TYR A 434 -8.73 -5.55 10.58
C TYR A 434 -9.74 -4.44 10.91
N VAL A 435 -10.20 -4.36 12.15
CA VAL A 435 -10.99 -3.22 12.64
C VAL A 435 -10.15 -1.95 12.62
N GLN A 436 -8.96 -1.99 13.21
CA GLN A 436 -8.03 -0.85 13.20
C GLN A 436 -7.62 -0.45 11.77
N LYS A 437 -7.38 -1.41 10.88
CA LYS A 437 -7.04 -1.15 9.47
C LYS A 437 -8.17 -0.40 8.75
N ALA A 438 -9.42 -0.81 8.96
CA ALA A 438 -10.58 -0.12 8.39
C ALA A 438 -10.76 1.31 8.97
N LEU A 439 -10.52 1.50 10.27
CA LEU A 439 -10.53 2.83 10.90
C LEU A 439 -9.41 3.73 10.37
N ASN A 440 -8.19 3.20 10.22
CA ASN A 440 -7.06 3.94 9.64
C ASN A 440 -7.34 4.37 8.20
N ALA A 441 -8.03 3.53 7.41
CA ALA A 441 -8.47 3.88 6.07
C ALA A 441 -9.42 5.09 6.10
N SER A 442 -10.37 5.10 7.04
CA SER A 442 -11.31 6.20 7.24
C SER A 442 -10.61 7.52 7.58
N LEU A 443 -9.60 7.48 8.45
CA LEU A 443 -8.81 8.66 8.79
C LEU A 443 -7.96 9.14 7.60
N LEU A 444 -7.29 8.24 6.88
CA LEU A 444 -6.47 8.58 5.72
C LEU A 444 -7.25 9.31 4.61
N VAL A 445 -8.49 8.89 4.31
CA VAL A 445 -9.33 9.59 3.31
C VAL A 445 -9.97 10.87 3.84
N THR A 446 -10.08 11.01 5.17
CA THR A 446 -10.65 12.20 5.81
C THR A 446 -9.62 13.29 6.06
N ALA A 447 -8.35 12.93 6.28
CA ALA A 447 -7.27 13.88 6.54
C ALA A 447 -7.15 14.99 5.47
N PRO A 448 -7.27 14.72 4.15
CA PRO A 448 -7.31 15.78 3.13
C PRO A 448 -8.48 16.75 3.30
N ILE A 449 -9.64 16.25 3.74
CA ILE A 449 -10.86 17.03 3.94
C ILE A 449 -10.69 17.96 5.14
N ILE A 450 -10.12 17.44 6.23
CA ILE A 450 -9.78 18.22 7.43
C ILE A 450 -8.77 19.31 7.07
N ALA A 451 -7.68 18.95 6.40
CA ALA A 451 -6.66 19.91 5.97
C ALA A 451 -7.24 21.01 5.08
N ALA A 452 -8.16 20.66 4.16
CA ALA A 452 -8.87 21.62 3.34
C ALA A 452 -9.77 22.54 4.16
N ALA A 453 -10.54 22.00 5.12
CA ALA A 453 -11.40 22.77 6.01
C ALA A 453 -10.61 23.76 6.87
N VAL A 454 -9.47 23.32 7.43
CA VAL A 454 -8.55 24.19 8.19
C VAL A 454 -8.01 25.30 7.28
N GLY A 455 -7.52 24.95 6.08
CA GLY A 455 -6.99 25.94 5.13
C GLY A 455 -8.03 26.97 4.70
N VAL A 456 -9.27 26.55 4.46
CA VAL A 456 -10.39 27.43 4.13
C VAL A 456 -10.76 28.32 5.32
N GLY A 457 -10.94 27.73 6.51
CA GLY A 457 -11.30 28.43 7.73
C GLY A 457 -10.28 29.51 8.08
N LEU A 458 -8.99 29.18 8.03
CA LEU A 458 -7.90 30.13 8.22
C LEU A 458 -7.99 31.26 7.20
N ILE A 459 -7.95 30.98 5.90
CA ILE A 459 -7.95 32.04 4.87
C ILE A 459 -9.17 32.98 4.94
N LEU A 460 -10.33 32.46 5.34
CA LEU A 460 -11.53 33.26 5.56
C LEU A 460 -11.49 34.07 6.86
N ALA A 461 -11.00 33.49 7.96
CA ALA A 461 -10.81 34.20 9.24
C ALA A 461 -9.77 35.33 9.11
N LEU A 462 -8.66 35.06 8.41
CA LEU A 462 -7.59 36.01 8.10
C LEU A 462 -8.05 37.19 7.24
N ARG A 463 -9.29 37.19 6.73
CA ARG A 463 -9.89 38.38 6.09
C ARG A 463 -10.01 39.56 7.05
N TRP A 464 -10.15 39.28 8.34
CA TRP A 464 -10.48 40.28 9.36
C TRP A 464 -9.31 40.57 10.31
N MET A 465 -8.13 40.00 10.04
CA MET A 465 -6.96 40.05 10.93
C MET A 465 -5.80 40.83 10.30
N SER A 466 -5.00 41.50 11.12
CA SER A 466 -3.71 42.08 10.68
C SER A 466 -2.70 40.99 10.32
N SER A 467 -1.69 41.30 9.50
CA SER A 467 -0.70 40.30 9.03
C SER A 467 0.05 39.60 10.17
N ARG A 468 0.31 40.28 11.30
CA ARG A 468 0.98 39.68 12.47
C ARG A 468 0.06 38.71 13.23
N GLN A 469 -1.20 39.08 13.44
CA GLN A 469 -2.21 38.20 14.04
C GLN A 469 -2.48 36.99 13.15
N ALA A 470 -2.45 37.19 11.84
CA ALA A 470 -2.68 36.14 10.86
C ALA A 470 -1.61 35.03 10.92
N VAL A 471 -0.34 35.44 11.02
CA VAL A 471 0.78 34.52 11.18
C VAL A 471 0.68 33.77 12.52
N ALA A 472 0.43 34.48 13.62
CA ALA A 472 0.30 33.87 14.94
C ALA A 472 -0.84 32.84 15.03
N VAL A 473 -2.03 33.16 14.51
CA VAL A 473 -3.19 32.24 14.51
C VAL A 473 -2.94 31.03 13.63
N THR A 474 -2.30 31.21 12.47
CA THR A 474 -1.94 30.09 11.58
C THR A 474 -0.97 29.14 12.27
N ILE A 475 0.02 29.67 13.00
CA ILE A 475 0.97 28.85 13.77
C ILE A 475 0.24 28.10 14.89
N VAL A 476 -0.61 28.77 15.68
CA VAL A 476 -1.34 28.14 16.79
C VAL A 476 -2.32 27.07 16.30
N VAL A 477 -3.14 27.34 15.28
CA VAL A 477 -4.06 26.35 14.71
C VAL A 477 -3.30 25.19 14.07
N GLY A 478 -2.17 25.47 13.42
CA GLY A 478 -1.26 24.44 12.92
C GLY A 478 -0.77 23.55 14.06
N LEU A 479 -0.25 24.11 15.14
CA LEU A 479 0.27 23.37 16.29
C LEU A 479 -0.82 22.56 17.02
N VAL A 480 -2.01 23.13 17.23
CA VAL A 480 -3.15 22.43 17.88
C VAL A 480 -3.75 21.35 16.98
N GLY A 481 -3.84 21.59 15.68
CA GLY A 481 -4.26 20.58 14.69
C GLY A 481 -3.26 19.43 14.61
N LEU A 482 -1.97 19.74 14.70
CA LEU A 482 -0.89 18.74 14.73
C LEU A 482 -0.90 17.92 16.02
N SER A 483 -1.16 18.53 17.18
CA SER A 483 -1.26 17.78 18.43
C SER A 483 -2.51 16.91 18.49
N THR A 484 -3.64 17.37 17.95
CA THR A 484 -4.89 16.59 17.94
C THR A 484 -4.90 15.45 16.92
N LEU A 485 -4.28 15.63 15.75
CA LEU A 485 -4.17 14.59 14.71
C LEU A 485 -2.94 13.69 14.88
N GLY A 486 -1.87 14.18 15.50
CA GLY A 486 -0.62 13.45 15.71
C GLY A 486 -0.56 12.63 17.00
N LEU A 487 -1.09 13.14 18.13
CA LEU A 487 -0.79 12.57 19.46
C LEU A 487 -1.97 11.90 20.17
N ALA A 488 -3.21 12.14 19.76
CA ALA A 488 -4.35 11.58 20.49
C ALA A 488 -4.46 10.06 20.28
N GLY A 489 -4.32 9.26 21.35
CA GLY A 489 -4.66 7.83 21.31
C GLY A 489 -3.60 6.88 20.74
N THR A 490 -2.34 7.31 20.53
CA THR A 490 -1.23 6.35 20.43
C THR A 490 -1.02 5.74 21.81
N ARG A 491 -1.29 4.44 21.98
CA ARG A 491 -0.93 3.70 23.20
C ARG A 491 0.60 3.59 23.27
N GLN A 492 1.28 4.64 23.74
CA GLN A 492 2.71 4.58 24.07
C GLN A 492 2.90 4.95 25.54
N VAL A 493 3.78 4.19 26.19
CA VAL A 493 3.89 4.11 27.65
C VAL A 493 4.85 5.17 28.20
N GLU A 494 5.82 5.69 27.43
CA GLU A 494 6.74 6.74 27.92
C GLU A 494 7.25 7.71 26.83
N PRO A 495 7.24 9.03 27.09
CA PRO A 495 7.86 10.02 26.20
C PRO A 495 9.39 10.03 26.30
N LEU A 496 10.06 9.92 25.15
CA LEU A 496 11.49 10.17 24.99
C LEU A 496 11.83 11.61 25.43
N ARG A 497 12.51 11.73 26.57
CA ARG A 497 13.26 12.93 27.00
C ARG A 497 12.44 14.20 27.24
N GLY A 498 11.17 14.08 27.66
CA GLY A 498 10.37 15.23 28.14
C GLY A 498 9.98 16.27 27.08
N LEU A 499 10.21 16.01 25.79
CA LEU A 499 9.67 16.77 24.67
C LEU A 499 8.37 16.10 24.15
N PRO A 500 7.47 16.84 23.48
CA PRO A 500 6.36 16.20 22.76
C PRO A 500 6.94 15.23 21.71
N GLN A 501 6.71 13.93 21.86
CA GLN A 501 7.07 12.94 20.84
C GLN A 501 6.21 13.16 19.59
N PHE A 502 6.82 13.42 18.45
CA PHE A 502 6.08 13.45 17.17
C PHE A 502 6.22 12.06 16.52
N PRO A 503 5.11 11.33 16.32
CA PRO A 503 5.12 9.99 15.71
C PRO A 503 5.94 9.88 14.42
N GLY A 504 5.89 10.92 13.58
CA GLY A 504 6.64 10.91 12.33
C GLY A 504 8.15 10.93 12.53
N PHE A 505 8.66 11.63 13.55
CA PHE A 505 10.09 11.62 13.90
C PHE A 505 10.51 10.31 14.57
N GLU A 506 9.64 9.73 15.40
CA GLU A 506 9.88 8.41 15.99
C GLU A 506 9.98 7.33 14.90
N ALA A 507 9.06 7.35 13.92
CA ALA A 507 9.11 6.44 12.79
C ALA A 507 10.41 6.57 11.98
N ILE A 508 10.93 7.79 11.81
CA ILE A 508 12.23 8.01 11.18
C ILE A 508 13.34 7.40 12.03
N GLY A 509 13.33 7.66 13.34
CA GLY A 509 14.30 7.12 14.30
C GLY A 509 14.37 5.59 14.25
N GLN A 510 13.22 4.91 14.28
CA GLN A 510 13.14 3.44 14.21
C GLN A 510 13.85 2.85 12.98
N ARG A 511 13.79 3.51 11.82
CA ARG A 511 14.48 3.04 10.61
C ARG A 511 16.00 3.16 10.73
N TYR A 512 16.49 4.25 11.33
CA TYR A 512 17.93 4.45 11.55
C TYR A 512 18.47 3.54 12.65
N GLU A 513 17.74 3.38 13.76
CA GLU A 513 18.11 2.49 14.86
C GLU A 513 18.07 1.02 14.42
N GLY A 514 17.04 0.62 13.68
CA GLY A 514 16.91 -0.74 13.14
C GLY A 514 18.09 -1.11 12.25
N ARG A 515 18.54 -0.21 11.37
CA ARG A 515 19.73 -0.44 10.54
C ARG A 515 21.00 -0.69 11.38
N GLN A 516 21.14 -0.07 12.54
CA GLN A 516 22.35 -0.23 13.37
C GLN A 516 22.44 -1.60 14.06
N ALA A 517 21.37 -2.40 14.05
CA ALA A 517 21.37 -3.76 14.55
C ALA A 517 21.83 -4.76 13.46
N GLU A 518 23.03 -4.55 12.91
CA GLU A 518 23.57 -5.29 11.76
C GLU A 518 23.59 -6.82 11.99
N TRP A 519 23.93 -7.25 13.21
CA TRP A 519 24.04 -8.67 13.59
C TRP A 519 22.82 -9.53 13.20
N LEU A 520 21.60 -8.95 13.27
CA LEU A 520 20.38 -9.67 12.93
C LEU A 520 20.24 -9.87 11.42
N GLY A 521 20.60 -8.83 10.65
CA GLY A 521 20.64 -8.91 9.19
C GLY A 521 21.69 -9.92 8.72
N GLU A 522 22.88 -9.90 9.33
CA GLU A 522 23.95 -10.87 9.05
C GLU A 522 23.50 -12.30 9.32
N LEU A 523 22.84 -12.55 10.46
CA LEU A 523 22.30 -13.87 10.80
C LEU A 523 21.30 -14.38 9.74
N ILE A 524 20.39 -13.50 9.30
CA ILE A 524 19.37 -13.84 8.29
C ILE A 524 20.01 -14.16 6.93
N VAL A 525 20.95 -13.32 6.48
CA VAL A 525 21.66 -13.53 5.20
C VAL A 525 22.49 -14.80 5.27
N ALA A 526 23.28 -14.98 6.33
CA ALA A 526 24.12 -16.15 6.52
C ALA A 526 23.29 -17.44 6.54
N GLY A 527 22.12 -17.46 7.20
CA GLY A 527 21.25 -18.63 7.19
C GLY A 527 20.67 -18.96 5.81
N ALA A 528 20.34 -17.95 5.01
CA ALA A 528 19.91 -18.14 3.63
C ALA A 528 21.06 -18.66 2.74
N ASP A 529 22.25 -18.09 2.87
CA ASP A 529 23.44 -18.49 2.10
C ASP A 529 23.89 -19.91 2.45
N ALA A 530 23.90 -20.26 3.74
CA ALA A 530 24.21 -21.61 4.23
C ALA A 530 23.26 -22.69 3.67
N THR A 531 22.08 -22.29 3.18
CA THR A 531 21.09 -23.18 2.59
C THR A 531 20.92 -23.01 1.08
N GLU A 532 21.76 -22.23 0.39
CA GLU A 532 21.63 -21.97 -1.06
C GLU A 532 21.62 -23.28 -1.88
N GLY A 533 22.43 -24.27 -1.47
CA GLY A 533 22.48 -25.60 -2.10
C GLY A 533 21.28 -26.52 -1.80
N LEU A 534 20.32 -26.06 -1.00
CA LEU A 534 19.17 -26.83 -0.51
C LEU A 534 17.83 -26.11 -0.82
N PRO A 535 17.52 -25.76 -2.09
CA PRO A 535 16.38 -24.89 -2.44
C PRO A 535 14.99 -25.47 -2.10
N GLU A 536 14.91 -26.77 -1.79
CA GLU A 536 13.67 -27.44 -1.40
C GLU A 536 13.44 -27.46 0.13
N PHE A 537 14.40 -26.96 0.92
CA PHE A 537 14.38 -26.99 2.38
C PHE A 537 14.11 -25.60 2.97
N ALA A 538 13.26 -25.53 3.98
CA ALA A 538 13.03 -24.31 4.72
C ALA A 538 14.17 -24.09 5.75
N PRO A 539 14.93 -22.98 5.68
CA PRO A 539 16.03 -22.71 6.62
C PRO A 539 15.50 -22.36 8.02
N VAL A 540 15.97 -23.06 9.04
CA VAL A 540 15.61 -22.80 10.44
C VAL A 540 16.86 -22.30 11.16
N LEU A 541 16.89 -21.01 11.45
CA LEU A 541 17.85 -20.41 12.38
C LEU A 541 17.61 -21.02 13.78
N TRP A 542 18.37 -22.04 14.11
CA TRP A 542 18.32 -22.70 15.41
C TRP A 542 18.91 -21.76 16.46
N GLU A 543 18.32 -21.72 17.67
CA GLU A 543 18.66 -20.71 18.70
C GLU A 543 18.53 -19.25 18.20
N GLY A 544 17.78 -19.03 17.10
CA GLY A 544 17.52 -17.72 16.53
C GLY A 544 16.54 -16.88 17.36
N PRO A 545 16.52 -15.54 17.14
CA PRO A 545 15.80 -14.59 18.00
C PRO A 545 14.27 -14.60 17.87
N GLY A 546 13.69 -15.46 17.03
CA GLY A 546 12.24 -15.65 16.95
C GLY A 546 11.70 -15.96 15.55
N THR A 547 10.39 -16.18 15.46
CA THR A 547 9.70 -16.57 14.21
C THR A 547 9.97 -15.59 13.07
N LEU A 548 9.97 -14.28 13.32
CA LEU A 548 10.15 -13.28 12.25
C LEU A 548 11.52 -13.39 11.58
N SER A 549 12.58 -13.74 12.32
CA SER A 549 13.91 -13.94 11.75
C SER A 549 13.96 -15.15 10.81
N ASN A 550 13.29 -16.24 11.20
CA ASN A 550 13.12 -17.43 10.37
C ASN A 550 12.29 -17.16 9.12
N LEU A 551 11.21 -16.38 9.25
CA LEU A 551 10.41 -15.94 8.11
C LEU A 551 11.25 -15.12 7.13
N TRP A 552 11.99 -14.11 7.60
CA TRP A 552 12.91 -13.36 6.75
C TRP A 552 13.94 -14.25 6.06
N THR A 553 14.55 -15.19 6.78
CA THR A 553 15.51 -16.15 6.21
C THR A 553 14.84 -16.97 5.11
N GLY A 554 13.63 -17.49 5.35
CA GLY A 554 12.84 -18.18 4.35
C GLY A 554 12.52 -17.31 3.12
N SER A 555 12.24 -16.01 3.32
CA SER A 555 11.99 -15.06 2.23
C SER A 555 13.20 -14.75 1.37
N ILE A 556 14.40 -14.72 1.96
CA ILE A 556 15.66 -14.56 1.23
C ILE A 556 16.03 -15.85 0.51
N HIS A 557 15.78 -17.00 1.15
CA HIS A 557 16.07 -18.32 0.60
C HIS A 557 15.16 -18.68 -0.58
N GLY A 558 13.83 -18.56 -0.45
CA GLY A 558 12.92 -19.15 -1.46
C GLY A 558 11.43 -18.89 -1.27
N THR A 559 10.62 -19.62 -2.05
CA THR A 559 9.16 -19.61 -1.94
C THR A 559 8.72 -20.73 -1.00
N LEU A 560 8.40 -20.37 0.24
CA LEU A 560 7.93 -21.34 1.24
C LEU A 560 6.55 -21.92 0.87
N SER A 561 6.37 -23.21 1.10
CA SER A 561 5.04 -23.84 1.05
C SER A 561 4.17 -23.47 2.24
N SER A 562 2.85 -23.61 2.10
CA SER A 562 1.94 -23.47 3.25
C SER A 562 2.33 -24.39 4.42
N THR A 563 2.83 -25.59 4.15
CA THR A 563 3.32 -26.52 5.19
C THR A 563 4.56 -26.00 5.91
N GLN A 564 5.54 -25.48 5.17
CA GLN A 564 6.73 -24.86 5.77
C GLN A 564 6.38 -23.61 6.57
N GLN A 565 5.42 -22.81 6.10
CA GLN A 565 4.93 -21.64 6.84
C GLN A 565 4.23 -22.02 8.14
N VAL A 566 3.33 -23.02 8.11
CA VAL A 566 2.67 -23.55 9.31
C VAL A 566 3.70 -24.06 10.30
N PHE A 567 4.75 -24.73 9.82
CA PHE A 567 5.86 -25.14 10.66
C PHE A 567 6.50 -23.93 11.38
N TYR A 568 6.87 -22.85 10.69
CA TYR A 568 7.46 -21.68 11.33
C TYR A 568 6.55 -20.98 12.33
N LEU A 569 5.26 -20.85 12.02
CA LEU A 569 4.29 -20.17 12.88
C LEU A 569 4.01 -20.93 14.18
N SER A 570 4.20 -22.24 14.18
CA SER A 570 3.97 -23.11 15.35
C SER A 570 5.26 -23.61 16.01
N LEU A 571 6.42 -23.34 15.42
CA LEU A 571 7.72 -23.68 15.99
C LEU A 571 7.91 -22.95 17.33
N PRO A 572 8.24 -23.66 18.43
CA PRO A 572 8.60 -23.03 19.70
C PRO A 572 9.69 -21.97 19.54
N GLN A 573 9.55 -20.84 20.24
CA GLN A 573 10.46 -19.69 20.12
C GLN A 573 11.08 -19.31 21.48
N PRO A 574 12.41 -19.08 21.54
CA PRO A 574 13.40 -19.38 20.50
C PRO A 574 13.44 -20.90 20.17
N PRO A 575 13.81 -21.30 18.94
CA PRO A 575 13.87 -22.70 18.54
C PRO A 575 15.14 -23.35 19.08
N GLU A 576 15.11 -23.72 20.35
CA GLU A 576 16.25 -24.28 21.08
C GLU A 576 15.85 -25.43 22.01
N GLY A 577 16.82 -26.27 22.37
CA GLY A 577 16.64 -27.34 23.34
C GLY A 577 15.75 -28.51 22.89
N GLU A 578 15.43 -29.38 23.86
CA GLU A 578 14.71 -30.63 23.62
C GLU A 578 13.26 -30.42 23.21
N ASP A 579 12.58 -29.41 23.77
CA ASP A 579 11.17 -29.17 23.50
C ASP A 579 10.95 -28.75 22.04
N ALA A 580 11.77 -27.82 21.52
CA ALA A 580 11.73 -27.43 20.12
C ALA A 580 12.12 -28.60 19.18
N ALA A 581 13.10 -29.41 19.58
CA ALA A 581 13.52 -30.59 18.80
C ALA A 581 12.43 -31.68 18.76
N ALA A 582 11.77 -31.95 19.89
CA ALA A 582 10.67 -32.90 19.99
C ALA A 582 9.47 -32.43 19.17
N TRP A 583 9.12 -31.15 19.25
CA TRP A 583 8.08 -30.55 18.44
C TRP A 583 8.39 -30.65 16.94
N ALA A 584 9.63 -30.36 16.53
CA ALA A 584 10.02 -30.46 15.12
C ALA A 584 9.92 -31.91 14.61
N LYS A 585 10.24 -32.92 15.44
CA LYS A 585 10.01 -34.34 15.10
C LYS A 585 8.54 -34.66 14.91
N GLU A 586 7.67 -34.13 15.78
CA GLU A 586 6.22 -34.29 15.64
C GLU A 586 5.71 -33.65 14.34
N ALA A 587 6.15 -32.43 14.03
CA ALA A 587 5.80 -31.75 12.80
C ALA A 587 6.27 -32.52 11.55
N LEU A 588 7.50 -33.06 11.56
CA LEU A 588 8.00 -33.92 10.48
C LEU A 588 7.21 -35.23 10.36
N SER A 589 6.65 -35.76 11.45
CA SER A 589 5.75 -36.91 11.38
C SER A 589 4.40 -36.54 10.78
N ALA A 590 3.82 -35.41 11.22
CA ALA A 590 2.50 -34.93 10.80
C ALA A 590 2.48 -34.44 9.34
N PHE A 591 3.60 -33.92 8.84
CA PHE A 591 3.71 -33.35 7.50
C PHE A 591 4.75 -34.09 6.64
N PRO A 592 4.36 -35.14 5.89
CA PRO A 592 5.29 -35.98 5.13
C PRO A 592 6.12 -35.24 4.08
N ARG A 593 5.61 -34.11 3.57
CA ARG A 593 6.30 -33.25 2.59
C ARG A 593 7.16 -32.15 3.22
N LEU A 594 7.11 -31.97 4.54
CA LEU A 594 7.94 -30.97 5.23
C LEU A 594 9.42 -31.30 5.06
N ARG A 595 10.18 -30.29 4.63
CA ARG A 595 11.62 -30.31 4.47
C ARG A 595 12.24 -29.10 5.16
N ILE A 596 13.16 -29.34 6.10
CA ILE A 596 13.78 -28.31 6.94
C ILE A 596 15.29 -28.46 6.97
N ALA A 597 15.99 -27.33 6.89
CA ALA A 597 17.43 -27.27 7.04
C ALA A 597 17.72 -26.47 8.31
N PHE A 598 18.20 -27.13 9.38
CA PHE A 598 18.60 -26.43 10.58
C PHE A 598 19.95 -25.75 10.37
N VAL A 599 20.02 -24.48 10.72
CA VAL A 599 21.22 -23.64 10.71
C VAL A 599 21.60 -23.37 12.17
N PRO A 600 22.47 -24.20 12.76
CA PRO A 600 22.97 -24.00 14.13
C PRO A 600 23.98 -22.86 14.18
N PRO A 601 24.02 -22.07 15.27
CA PRO A 601 25.00 -20.98 15.43
C PRO A 601 26.37 -21.50 15.91
N THR A 602 26.44 -22.73 16.43
CA THR A 602 27.66 -23.32 16.99
C THR A 602 27.77 -24.81 16.66
N GLU A 603 28.99 -25.37 16.75
CA GLU A 603 29.21 -26.81 16.58
C GLU A 603 28.51 -27.63 17.68
N GLU A 604 28.41 -27.10 18.91
CA GLU A 604 27.68 -27.77 20.00
C GLU A 604 26.19 -27.91 19.65
N SER A 605 25.57 -26.84 19.13
CA SER A 605 24.19 -26.87 18.63
C SER A 605 24.04 -27.81 17.42
N ALA A 606 25.05 -27.86 16.54
CA ALA A 606 25.07 -28.78 15.42
C ALA A 606 25.14 -30.24 15.87
N GLU A 607 26.00 -30.57 16.84
CA GLU A 607 26.08 -31.90 17.46
C GLU A 607 24.78 -32.27 18.18
N PHE A 608 24.20 -31.34 18.93
CA PHE A 608 22.88 -31.51 19.54
C PHE A 608 21.85 -31.93 18.50
N LEU A 609 21.72 -31.18 17.40
CA LEU A 609 20.77 -31.49 16.34
C LEU A 609 21.11 -32.80 15.61
N ARG A 610 22.38 -33.07 15.30
CA ARG A 610 22.81 -34.34 14.66
C ARG A 610 22.49 -35.56 15.52
N LEU A 611 22.63 -35.47 16.84
CA LEU A 611 22.23 -36.55 17.74
C LEU A 611 20.71 -36.81 17.72
N ARG A 612 19.89 -35.76 17.49
CA ARG A 612 18.43 -35.88 17.48
C ARG A 612 17.85 -36.20 16.10
N PHE A 613 18.48 -35.73 15.03
CA PHE A 613 17.98 -35.81 13.64
C PHE A 613 18.90 -36.57 12.68
N GLY A 614 20.07 -37.04 13.11
CA GLY A 614 21.04 -37.73 12.23
C GLY A 614 20.56 -39.06 11.67
N SER A 615 19.49 -39.65 12.23
CA SER A 615 18.80 -40.81 11.68
C SER A 615 17.54 -40.47 10.86
N ALA A 616 17.18 -39.19 10.76
CA ALA A 616 16.06 -38.74 9.93
C ALA A 616 16.40 -38.87 8.44
N ASP A 617 15.38 -38.94 7.60
CA ASP A 617 15.57 -38.98 6.14
C ASP A 617 16.29 -37.68 5.69
N PRO A 618 17.50 -37.76 5.09
CA PRO A 618 18.26 -36.59 4.65
C PRO A 618 17.57 -35.82 3.51
N ARG A 619 16.55 -36.42 2.87
CA ARG A 619 15.68 -35.71 1.91
C ARG A 619 14.67 -34.79 2.58
N ARG A 620 14.58 -34.83 3.91
CA ARG A 620 13.58 -34.12 4.73
C ARG A 620 14.21 -33.26 5.81
N VAL A 621 15.32 -33.67 6.39
CA VAL A 621 16.03 -32.91 7.41
C VAL A 621 17.51 -32.86 7.09
N VAL A 622 18.07 -31.66 7.09
CA VAL A 622 19.51 -31.44 7.03
C VAL A 622 19.91 -30.57 8.21
N VAL A 623 21.02 -30.92 8.86
CA VAL A 623 21.70 -30.02 9.79
C VAL A 623 22.86 -29.43 8.99
N VAL A 624 22.76 -28.15 8.68
CA VAL A 624 23.78 -27.43 7.92
C VAL A 624 25.01 -27.28 8.81
N THR A 625 26.16 -27.63 8.27
CA THR A 625 27.46 -27.37 8.89
C THR A 625 28.38 -26.77 7.86
N ASP A 626 29.26 -25.90 8.31
CA ASP A 626 30.26 -25.22 7.48
C ASP A 626 31.09 -26.18 6.61
#